data_AF-A0A2P8R2U3-F1
#
_entry.id   AF-A0A2P8R2U3-F1
#
_cell.length_a   1.000
_cell.length_b   1.000
_cell.length_c   1.000
_cell.angle_alpha   90.00
_cell.angle_beta   90.00
_cell.angle_gamma   90.00
#
_symmetry.space_group_name_H-M   'P 1'
#
loop_
_entity.id
_entity.type
_entity.pdbx_description
1 polymer ?
#
loop_
_entity_poly.entity_id
_entity_poly.type
_entity_poly.pdbx_seq_one_letter_code
_entity_poly.pdbx_strand_id
1 'polypeptide(L)'
;MTKKEIADYLELEVRTLYNWEKSRPKLYNFIIENISNINENNSKTDKKENKIIELLEKLNEKEKEYYIFDIKARVLKKELEG
;
A
#
# COMPACT_ATOMS: atom_id res chain seq x y z
N MET A 1 -11.78 2.63 -4.62
CA MET A 1 -11.95 4.05 -4.98
C MET A 1 -13.08 4.21 -5.97
N THR A 2 -13.82 5.32 -5.93
CA THR A 2 -14.79 5.73 -6.95
C THR A 2 -14.09 6.22 -8.21
N LYS A 3 -14.79 6.26 -9.35
CA LYS A 3 -14.26 6.80 -10.62
C LYS A 3 -13.79 8.26 -10.49
N LYS A 4 -14.39 9.05 -9.58
CA LYS A 4 -13.96 10.42 -9.27
C LYS A 4 -12.64 10.43 -8.50
N GLU A 5 -12.52 9.63 -7.45
CA GLU A 5 -11.28 9.51 -6.66
C GLU A 5 -10.09 9.04 -7.52
N ILE A 6 -10.34 8.14 -8.47
CA ILE A 6 -9.30 7.69 -9.42
C ILE A 6 -8.91 8.81 -10.38
N ALA A 7 -9.87 9.62 -10.82
CA ALA A 7 -9.59 10.76 -11.69
C ALA A 7 -8.76 11.82 -10.96
N ASP A 8 -9.11 12.12 -9.70
CA ASP A 8 -8.36 13.03 -8.84
C ASP A 8 -6.94 12.50 -8.58
N TYR A 9 -6.78 11.21 -8.29
CA TYR A 9 -5.48 10.55 -8.09
C TYR A 9 -4.57 10.62 -9.34
N LEU A 10 -5.16 10.53 -10.52
CA LEU A 10 -4.46 10.59 -11.80
C LEU A 10 -4.34 12.02 -12.36
N GLU A 11 -4.73 13.03 -11.58
CA GLU A 11 -4.72 14.45 -11.95
C GLU A 11 -5.41 14.73 -13.30
N LEU A 12 -6.55 14.07 -13.53
CA LEU A 12 -7.30 14.17 -14.79
C LEU A 12 -8.79 14.42 -14.55
N GLU A 13 -9.46 14.98 -15.56
CA GLU A 13 -10.90 15.14 -15.50
C GLU A 13 -11.62 13.78 -15.48
N VAL A 14 -12.66 13.64 -14.66
CA VAL A 14 -13.48 12.41 -14.58
C VAL A 14 -14.02 12.00 -15.96
N ARG A 15 -14.32 12.98 -16.82
CA ARG A 15 -14.78 12.75 -18.19
C ARG A 15 -13.77 11.94 -19.02
N THR A 16 -12.47 12.10 -18.78
CA THR A 16 -11.41 11.35 -19.45
C THR A 16 -11.54 9.85 -19.17
N LEU A 17 -11.84 9.45 -17.93
CA LEU A 17 -12.09 8.04 -17.60
C LEU A 17 -13.34 7.50 -18.27
N TYR A 18 -14.44 8.26 -18.32
CA TYR A 18 -15.65 7.87 -19.06
C TYR A 18 -15.39 7.71 -20.56
N ASN A 19 -14.53 8.55 -21.12
CA ASN A 19 -14.12 8.45 -22.52
C ASN A 19 -13.29 7.19 -22.75
N TRP A 20 -12.33 6.88 -21.87
CA TRP A 20 -11.50 5.67 -21.98
C TRP A 20 -12.29 4.38 -21.77
N GLU A 21 -13.29 4.36 -20.89
CA GLU A 21 -14.20 3.23 -20.71
C GLU A 21 -14.85 2.79 -22.04
N LYS A 22 -15.17 3.77 -22.91
CA LYS A 22 -15.78 3.52 -24.23
C LYS A 22 -14.74 3.34 -25.34
N SER A 23 -13.73 4.20 -25.39
CA SER A 23 -12.78 4.27 -26.51
C SER A 23 -11.55 3.39 -26.35
N ARG A 24 -11.18 3.05 -25.12
CA ARG A 24 -9.97 2.30 -24.75
C ARG A 24 -10.25 1.34 -23.58
N PRO A 25 -11.22 0.41 -23.71
CA PRO A 25 -11.70 -0.41 -22.58
C PRO A 25 -10.59 -1.24 -21.93
N LYS A 26 -9.61 -1.73 -22.70
CA LYS A 26 -8.44 -2.45 -22.14
C LYS A 26 -7.58 -1.57 -21.23
N LEU A 27 -7.30 -0.34 -21.65
CA LEU A 27 -6.52 0.61 -20.83
C LEU A 27 -7.31 1.01 -19.58
N TYR A 28 -8.60 1.30 -19.75
CA TYR A 28 -9.48 1.63 -18.65
C TYR A 28 -9.50 0.51 -17.60
N ASN A 29 -9.77 -0.74 -18.00
CA ASN A 29 -9.79 -1.88 -17.08
C ASN A 29 -8.45 -2.07 -16.36
N PHE A 30 -7.33 -1.99 -17.10
CA PHE A 30 -6.00 -2.09 -16.51
C PHE A 30 -5.76 -1.03 -15.41
N ILE A 31 -6.12 0.23 -15.67
CA ILE A 31 -5.96 1.32 -14.70
C ILE A 31 -6.85 1.10 -13.47
N ILE A 32 -8.13 0.78 -13.68
CA ILE A 32 -9.08 0.58 -12.58
C ILE A 32 -8.67 -0.60 -11.70
N GLU A 33 -8.26 -1.72 -12.29
CA GLU A 33 -7.80 -2.90 -11.55
C GLU A 33 -6.56 -2.58 -10.72
N ASN A 34 -5.54 -1.97 -11.32
CA ASN A 34 -4.30 -1.67 -10.60
C ASN A 34 -4.50 -0.63 -9.50
N ILE A 35 -5.28 0.44 -9.73
CA ILE A 35 -5.53 1.48 -8.72
C ILE A 35 -6.48 0.99 -7.62
N SER A 36 -7.43 0.10 -7.95
CA SER A 36 -8.26 -0.54 -6.93
C SER A 36 -7.42 -1.46 -6.04
N ASN A 37 -6.45 -2.17 -6.62
CA ASN A 37 -5.52 -3.04 -5.89
C ASN A 37 -4.55 -2.27 -4.98
N ILE A 38 -4.22 -1.00 -5.29
CA ILE A 38 -3.48 -0.13 -4.36
C ILE A 38 -4.21 -0.03 -3.02
N ASN A 39 -5.55 0.01 -3.01
CA ASN A 39 -6.32 0.06 -1.75
C ASN A 39 -6.50 -1.31 -1.09
N GLU A 40 -6.58 -2.40 -1.85
CA GLU A 40 -6.74 -3.74 -1.26
C GLU A 40 -5.49 -4.20 -0.52
N ASN A 41 -4.31 -3.97 -1.10
CA ASN A 41 -3.02 -4.19 -0.43
C ASN A 41 -2.87 -3.26 0.78
N ASN A 42 -3.42 -2.05 0.70
CA ASN A 42 -3.45 -1.09 1.81
C ASN A 42 -4.57 -1.30 2.86
N SER A 43 -5.40 -2.36 2.79
CA SER A 43 -6.56 -2.47 3.70
C SER A 43 -6.44 -3.51 4.83
N LYS A 44 -5.62 -4.56 4.67
CA LYS A 44 -5.49 -5.64 5.67
C LYS A 44 -4.07 -5.83 6.22
N THR A 45 -3.06 -5.76 5.36
CA THR A 45 -1.64 -5.84 5.75
C THR A 45 -1.21 -4.52 6.42
N ASP A 46 -1.67 -3.41 5.83
CA ASP A 46 -1.47 -2.05 6.30
C ASP A 46 -1.94 -1.73 7.72
N LYS A 47 -3.01 -2.32 8.27
CA LYS A 47 -3.45 -1.89 9.62
C LYS A 47 -2.43 -2.24 10.69
N LYS A 48 -1.77 -3.39 10.58
CA LYS A 48 -0.74 -3.81 11.53
C LYS A 48 0.58 -3.13 11.23
N GLU A 49 0.95 -3.00 9.95
CA GLU A 49 2.18 -2.32 9.54
C GLU A 49 2.14 -0.83 9.84
N ASN A 50 1.03 -0.14 9.54
CA ASN A 50 0.81 1.25 9.93
C ASN A 50 0.79 1.42 11.44
N LYS A 51 0.27 0.45 12.20
CA LYS A 51 0.36 0.49 13.67
C LYS A 51 1.79 0.33 14.16
N ILE A 52 2.60 -0.49 13.51
CA ILE A 52 4.04 -0.62 13.80
C ILE A 52 4.75 0.69 13.51
N ILE A 53 4.49 1.32 12.35
CA ILE A 53 5.06 2.63 11.99
C ILE A 53 4.69 3.69 13.04
N GLU A 54 3.41 3.80 13.41
CA GLU A 54 2.92 4.74 14.43
C GLU A 54 3.59 4.52 15.80
N LEU A 55 3.90 3.27 16.16
CA LEU A 55 4.61 2.95 17.40
C LEU A 55 6.09 3.31 17.30
N LEU A 56 6.74 3.04 16.18
CA LEU A 56 8.16 3.35 15.95
C LEU A 56 8.43 4.86 15.94
N GLU A 57 7.50 5.67 15.46
CA GLU A 57 7.60 7.14 15.47
C GLU A 57 7.71 7.74 16.88
N LYS A 58 7.21 7.04 17.90
CA LYS A 58 7.24 7.48 19.31
C LYS A 58 8.56 7.15 20.02
N LEU A 59 9.44 6.39 19.36
CA LEU A 59 10.69 5.90 19.94
C LEU A 59 11.87 6.77 19.53
N ASN A 60 12.90 6.80 20.38
CA ASN A 60 14.19 7.36 20.02
C ASN A 60 15.02 6.38 19.17
N GLU A 61 16.14 6.87 18.61
CA GLU A 61 16.97 6.08 17.70
C GLU A 61 17.55 4.81 18.32
N LYS A 62 17.94 4.83 19.60
CA LYS A 62 18.46 3.62 20.28
C LYS A 62 17.37 2.56 20.46
N GLU A 63 16.15 2.99 20.78
CA GLU A 63 15.00 2.09 20.91
C GLU A 63 14.62 1.47 19.56
N LYS A 64 14.63 2.27 18.48
CA LYS A 64 14.42 1.75 17.12
C LYS A 64 15.48 0.72 16.74
N GLU A 65 16.75 1.02 17.01
CA GLU A 65 17.87 0.11 16.74
C GLU A 65 17.74 -1.22 17.51
N TYR A 66 17.33 -1.16 18.77
CA TYR A 66 17.02 -2.35 19.56
C TYR A 66 15.95 -3.24 18.88
N TYR A 67 14.83 -2.66 18.44
CA TYR A 67 13.77 -3.43 17.78
C TYR A 67 14.21 -4.01 16.42
N ILE A 68 15.07 -3.32 15.68
CA ILE A 68 15.67 -3.85 14.45
C ILE A 68 16.47 -5.13 14.78
N PHE A 69 17.28 -5.12 15.84
CA PHE A 69 18.04 -6.29 16.25
C PHE A 69 17.14 -7.45 16.71
N ASP A 70 16.09 -7.19 17.50
CA ASP A 70 15.15 -8.24 17.94
C ASP A 70 14.46 -8.91 16.75
N ILE A 71 13.98 -8.12 15.79
CA ILE A 71 13.33 -8.63 14.58
C ILE A 71 14.31 -9.49 13.76
N LYS A 72 15.54 -9.02 13.55
CA LYS A 72 16.58 -9.78 12.84
C LYS A 72 16.89 -11.11 13.52
N ALA A 73 17.01 -11.10 14.85
CA ALA A 73 17.27 -12.31 15.62
C ALA A 73 16.14 -13.34 15.47
N ARG A 74 14.87 -12.90 15.48
CA ARG A 74 13.71 -13.78 15.26
C ARG A 74 13.66 -14.38 13.86
N VAL A 75 13.99 -13.58 12.84
CA VAL A 75 14.06 -14.05 11.44
C VAL A 75 15.12 -15.14 11.32
N LEU A 76 16.33 -14.87 11.80
CA LEU A 76 17.44 -15.83 11.79
C LEU A 76 17.08 -17.12 12.55
N LYS A 77 16.48 -17.00 13.72
CA LYS A 77 16.05 -18.15 14.52
C LYS A 77 15.08 -19.05 13.73
N LYS A 78 14.13 -18.45 13.02
CA LYS A 78 13.18 -19.19 12.18
C LYS A 78 13.85 -19.92 11.02
N GLU A 79 14.91 -19.34 10.44
CA GLU A 79 15.70 -19.99 9.39
C GLU A 79 16.49 -21.19 9.92
N LEU A 80 16.95 -21.15 11.17
CA LEU A 80 17.69 -22.25 11.81
C LEU A 80 16.78 -23.38 12.31
N GLU A 81 15.55 -23.06 12.68
CA GLU A 81 14.53 -24.02 13.15
C GLU A 81 13.68 -24.61 12.02
N GLY A 82 13.84 -24.10 10.79
CA GLY A 82 13.07 -24.46 9.59
C GLY A 82 13.66 -25.59 8.75
#